data_AF-A0A9W6W5R1-F1
#
_entry.id   AF-A0A9W6W5R1-F1
#
_cell.length_a   1.000
_cell.length_b   1.000
_cell.length_c   1.000
_cell.angle_alpha   90.00
_cell.angle_beta   90.00
_cell.angle_gamma   90.00
#
_symmetry.space_group_name_H-M   'P 1'
#
loop_
_entity.id
_entity.type
_entity.pdbx_description
1 polymer ?
#
loop_
_entity_poly.entity_id
_entity_poly.type
_entity_poly.pdbx_seq_one_letter_code
_entity_poly.pdbx_strand_id
1 'polypeptide(L)'
;MSLPDVTGSRAVLIGVGDYLALAKLPTVPAGVAALRDALTDPRVWGLRAKNCATVTGPAEMREVMRPVREAAAAATDTLLIYYAGHGLVGASHEFLLALRDSSPGEPETALPYGYLRQAVVASPAVRKIVILDCCFSGRAMVGGMSAGDDLADSTPIEGTYLLTSSAETQRSLAPVGEPYTAFTGELLRALTEGVPGKGELLAMEDLFERVRHELRAKSRPEPQRRNGNDGGRIHIALNRAHGGGDGEEARLRRRAAKGDADAMNRLGLLLEERGDLAGAEARYRESIGAGGDNAATAMYNLADLLEKRRRFSEAEVWYRRSADLGDTDAMYGLADLLEDRDDIAQAETWLRKAADLGDTDAMARLADLLRRRDEQADAEALYLRVIEDRGDEDPGAMAGLGHLLEKRGDLAGAEAWFRRSAGLGYIYGIMGLADLLEARGETAEAESWCLRAATGGDTEAMGGLAELLERRGDLAGAESWYRRAAAGDDTGAMNNLGLLLENAGDLAEAEEWYRRAIDAGADDVEVATTMDNLGMLLEDRGDLAGAEHWYRRAAAAGETDAMYHLGDLLEKRADLTGAEDWYKRAAAKGHAQARESLDALPKRG
;
A
#
# COMPACT_ATOMS: atom_id res chain seq x y z
N MET A 1 -32.43 12.73 21.75
CA MET A 1 -32.19 11.28 21.95
C MET A 1 -30.81 11.14 22.56
N SER A 2 -30.63 10.24 23.51
CA SER A 2 -29.36 9.99 24.21
C SER A 2 -28.69 8.70 23.71
N LEU A 3 -27.41 8.55 24.02
CA LEU A 3 -26.74 7.25 23.91
C LEU A 3 -27.47 6.16 24.68
N PRO A 4 -27.31 4.89 24.28
CA PRO A 4 -27.90 3.78 24.99
C PRO A 4 -27.40 3.67 26.43
N ASP A 5 -28.27 3.26 27.34
CA ASP A 5 -27.91 3.10 28.75
C ASP A 5 -26.92 1.94 28.93
N VAL A 6 -25.73 2.25 29.43
CA VAL A 6 -24.64 1.28 29.66
C VAL A 6 -25.01 0.20 30.68
N THR A 7 -26.06 0.42 31.49
CA THR A 7 -26.53 -0.51 32.54
C THR A 7 -27.47 -1.56 31.99
N GLY A 8 -28.48 -1.13 31.23
CA GLY A 8 -29.51 -1.95 30.59
C GLY A 8 -29.11 -2.50 29.22
N SER A 9 -27.94 -2.12 28.69
CA SER A 9 -27.47 -2.57 27.38
C SER A 9 -26.55 -3.80 27.46
N ARG A 10 -26.60 -4.66 26.45
CA ARG A 10 -25.72 -5.82 26.28
C ARG A 10 -25.22 -5.91 24.84
N ALA A 11 -23.98 -6.34 24.69
CA ALA A 11 -23.39 -6.67 23.40
C ALA A 11 -22.81 -8.09 23.42
N VAL A 12 -22.97 -8.83 22.31
CA VAL A 12 -22.32 -10.12 22.08
C VAL A 12 -21.61 -10.06 20.74
N LEU A 13 -20.29 -10.19 20.77
CA LEU A 13 -19.42 -10.14 19.59
C LEU A 13 -18.87 -11.54 19.30
N ILE A 14 -19.26 -12.11 18.17
CA ILE A 14 -18.95 -13.49 17.78
C ILE A 14 -17.98 -13.43 16.61
N GLY A 15 -16.82 -14.08 16.73
CA GLY A 15 -15.81 -14.12 15.69
C GLY A 15 -15.30 -15.53 15.46
N VAL A 16 -15.33 -16.00 14.23
CA VAL A 16 -14.80 -17.31 13.82
C VAL A 16 -13.73 -17.09 12.75
N GLY A 17 -12.47 -17.34 13.09
CA GLY A 17 -11.32 -17.10 12.21
C GLY A 17 -10.48 -18.33 11.90
N ASP A 18 -10.39 -19.28 12.83
CA ASP A 18 -9.69 -20.55 12.62
C ASP A 18 -10.72 -21.63 12.32
N TYR A 19 -10.78 -22.09 11.07
CA TYR A 19 -11.70 -23.11 10.59
C TYR A 19 -10.96 -24.41 10.28
N LEU A 20 -11.63 -25.55 10.49
CA LEU A 20 -11.08 -26.87 10.11
C LEU A 20 -11.34 -27.21 8.64
N ALA A 21 -12.53 -26.88 8.12
CA ALA A 21 -12.97 -27.27 6.77
C ALA A 21 -13.26 -26.08 5.83
N LEU A 22 -13.05 -24.84 6.29
CA LEU A 22 -13.22 -23.61 5.51
C LEU A 22 -11.91 -22.80 5.49
N ALA A 23 -11.82 -21.83 4.57
CA ALA A 23 -10.69 -20.92 4.52
C ALA A 23 -10.55 -20.13 5.83
N LYS A 24 -9.34 -20.03 6.37
CA LYS A 24 -9.07 -19.28 7.60
C LYS A 24 -9.23 -17.78 7.38
N LEU A 25 -9.72 -17.08 8.41
CA LEU A 25 -9.88 -15.62 8.47
C LEU A 25 -9.12 -15.10 9.70
N PRO A 26 -7.78 -15.02 9.65
CA PRO A 26 -6.94 -14.70 10.82
C PRO A 26 -7.19 -13.29 11.38
N THR A 27 -7.78 -12.40 10.60
CA THR A 27 -8.11 -11.01 10.97
C THR A 27 -9.39 -10.90 11.81
N VAL A 28 -10.27 -11.91 11.80
CA VAL A 28 -11.57 -11.87 12.50
C VAL A 28 -11.42 -11.78 14.02
N PRO A 29 -10.58 -12.60 14.70
CA PRO A 29 -10.37 -12.47 16.14
C PRO A 29 -9.86 -11.08 16.56
N ALA A 30 -8.93 -10.50 15.78
CA ALA A 30 -8.41 -9.16 16.03
C ALA A 30 -9.50 -8.09 15.87
N GLY A 31 -10.35 -8.20 14.85
CA GLY A 31 -11.49 -7.31 14.65
C GLY A 31 -12.52 -7.36 15.78
N VAL A 32 -12.84 -8.56 16.30
CA VAL A 32 -13.74 -8.72 17.45
C VAL A 32 -13.17 -8.10 18.73
N ALA A 33 -11.87 -8.26 18.97
CA ALA A 33 -11.20 -7.62 20.10
C ALA A 33 -11.24 -6.09 19.97
N ALA A 34 -10.90 -5.55 18.81
CA ALA A 34 -10.94 -4.11 18.55
C ALA A 34 -12.36 -3.52 18.67
N LEU A 35 -13.39 -4.24 18.22
CA LEU A 35 -14.79 -3.81 18.38
C LEU A 35 -15.21 -3.81 19.85
N ARG A 36 -14.78 -4.79 20.65
CA ARG A 36 -15.01 -4.78 22.10
C ARG A 36 -14.39 -3.54 22.73
N ASP A 37 -13.15 -3.25 22.40
CA ASP A 37 -12.43 -2.10 22.95
C ASP A 37 -13.14 -0.79 22.56
N ALA A 38 -13.54 -0.65 21.29
CA ALA A 38 -14.30 0.50 20.82
C ALA A 38 -15.65 0.66 21.54
N LEU A 39 -16.46 -0.40 21.68
CA LEU A 39 -17.77 -0.30 22.35
C LEU A 39 -17.65 -0.02 23.86
N THR A 40 -16.53 -0.40 24.47
CA THR A 40 -16.28 -0.14 25.90
C THR A 40 -15.56 1.19 26.16
N ASP A 41 -15.02 1.85 25.15
CA ASP A 41 -14.40 3.18 25.27
C ASP A 41 -15.47 4.23 25.65
N PRO A 42 -15.30 4.96 26.77
CA PRO A 42 -16.22 6.04 27.19
C PRO A 42 -16.41 7.16 26.16
N ARG A 43 -15.47 7.31 25.22
CA ARG A 43 -15.50 8.28 24.12
C ARG A 43 -16.28 7.79 22.91
N VAL A 44 -16.78 6.55 22.92
CA VAL A 44 -17.61 5.96 21.87
C VAL A 44 -18.97 5.63 22.48
N TRP A 45 -19.11 4.51 23.20
CA TRP A 45 -20.35 4.15 23.91
C TRP A 45 -20.13 4.03 25.43
N GLY A 46 -18.96 3.56 25.87
CA GLY A 46 -18.68 3.34 27.29
C GLY A 46 -19.45 2.17 27.89
N LEU A 47 -19.85 1.19 27.06
CA LEU A 47 -20.51 -0.01 27.55
C LEU A 47 -19.60 -0.69 28.59
N ARG A 48 -20.16 -1.11 29.72
CA ARG A 48 -19.36 -1.77 30.75
C ARG A 48 -18.77 -3.06 30.18
N ALA A 49 -17.47 -3.31 30.41
CA ALA A 49 -16.79 -4.50 29.87
C ALA A 49 -17.53 -5.82 30.21
N LYS A 50 -18.14 -5.93 31.40
CA LYS A 50 -18.95 -7.10 31.81
C LYS A 50 -20.26 -7.28 31.02
N ASN A 51 -20.72 -6.25 30.34
CA ASN A 51 -21.93 -6.23 29.52
C ASN A 51 -21.60 -6.43 28.01
N CYS A 52 -20.33 -6.60 27.65
CA CYS A 52 -19.85 -6.85 26.30
C CYS A 52 -19.16 -8.22 26.25
N ALA A 53 -19.90 -9.27 25.88
CA ALA A 53 -19.38 -10.63 25.77
C ALA A 53 -18.70 -10.84 24.42
N THR A 54 -17.57 -11.54 24.41
CA THR A 54 -16.87 -11.98 23.19
C THR A 54 -16.86 -13.50 23.11
N VAL A 55 -17.22 -14.05 21.95
CA VAL A 55 -17.22 -15.48 21.65
C VAL A 55 -16.31 -15.73 20.45
N THR A 56 -15.09 -16.20 20.70
CA THR A 56 -14.04 -16.38 19.69
C THR A 56 -13.82 -17.86 19.38
N GLY A 57 -13.90 -18.23 18.11
CA GLY A 57 -13.70 -19.61 17.63
C GLY A 57 -14.67 -20.67 18.18
N PRO A 58 -15.98 -20.40 18.36
CA PRO A 58 -16.94 -21.41 18.80
C PRO A 58 -16.95 -22.62 17.85
N ALA A 59 -16.86 -23.83 18.41
CA ALA A 59 -16.97 -25.07 17.65
C ALA A 59 -18.43 -25.49 17.48
N GLU A 60 -19.25 -25.30 18.51
CA GLU A 60 -20.64 -25.74 18.53
C GLU A 60 -21.65 -24.60 18.70
N MET A 61 -22.89 -24.80 18.21
CA MET A 61 -23.96 -23.79 18.28
C MET A 61 -24.25 -23.33 19.71
N ARG A 62 -24.11 -24.23 20.70
CA ARG A 62 -24.40 -23.93 22.10
C ARG A 62 -23.45 -22.87 22.69
N GLU A 63 -22.21 -22.83 22.21
CA GLU A 63 -21.21 -21.85 22.64
C GLU A 63 -21.57 -20.43 22.21
N VAL A 64 -22.26 -20.29 21.07
CA VAL A 64 -22.80 -19.02 20.60
C VAL A 64 -24.13 -18.70 21.27
N MET A 65 -25.07 -19.67 21.26
CA MET A 65 -26.45 -19.42 21.68
C MET A 65 -26.60 -19.18 23.18
N ARG A 66 -25.73 -19.74 24.05
CA ARG A 66 -25.80 -19.48 25.50
C ARG A 66 -25.53 -18.01 25.83
N PRO A 67 -24.37 -17.41 25.46
CA PRO A 67 -24.12 -15.99 25.67
C PRO A 67 -25.17 -15.08 25.01
N VAL A 68 -25.63 -15.43 23.81
CA VAL A 68 -26.67 -14.65 23.11
C VAL A 68 -27.99 -14.65 23.89
N ARG A 69 -28.46 -15.81 24.36
CA ARG A 69 -29.71 -15.89 25.14
C ARG A 69 -29.60 -15.20 26.49
N GLU A 70 -28.46 -15.32 27.17
CA GLU A 70 -28.19 -14.63 28.43
C GLU A 70 -28.19 -13.10 28.25
N ALA A 71 -27.50 -12.60 27.23
CA ALA A 71 -27.49 -11.18 26.89
C ALA A 71 -28.88 -10.68 26.46
N ALA A 72 -29.58 -11.44 25.62
CA ALA A 72 -30.92 -11.11 25.15
C ALA A 72 -31.93 -11.02 26.29
N ALA A 73 -31.86 -11.92 27.28
CA ALA A 73 -32.74 -11.89 28.44
C ALA A 73 -32.42 -10.73 29.40
N ALA A 74 -31.14 -10.32 29.48
CA ALA A 74 -30.69 -9.28 30.40
C ALA A 74 -30.74 -7.85 29.83
N ALA A 75 -30.85 -7.69 28.51
CA ALA A 75 -30.89 -6.39 27.85
C ALA A 75 -32.28 -5.77 27.92
N THR A 76 -32.38 -4.58 28.52
CA THR A 76 -33.63 -3.79 28.64
C THR A 76 -33.59 -2.52 27.80
N ASP A 77 -32.41 -1.96 27.52
CA ASP A 77 -32.27 -0.76 26.67
C ASP A 77 -31.83 -1.14 25.25
N THR A 78 -30.59 -1.67 25.11
CA THR A 78 -30.04 -2.04 23.80
C THR A 78 -29.40 -3.42 23.81
N LEU A 79 -29.75 -4.25 22.81
CA LEU A 79 -29.08 -5.50 22.51
C LEU A 79 -28.32 -5.35 21.18
N LEU A 80 -27.00 -5.54 21.20
CA LEU A 80 -26.17 -5.59 19.99
C LEU A 80 -25.60 -6.99 19.81
N ILE A 81 -25.86 -7.62 18.66
CA ILE A 81 -25.26 -8.88 18.25
C ILE A 81 -24.39 -8.63 17.02
N TYR A 82 -23.12 -8.97 17.12
CA TYR A 82 -22.16 -8.89 16.02
C TYR A 82 -21.67 -10.30 15.69
N TYR A 83 -21.63 -10.65 14.41
CA TYR A 83 -21.01 -11.89 13.93
C TYR A 83 -20.06 -11.60 12.79
N ALA A 84 -18.84 -12.16 12.85
CA ALA A 84 -17.88 -12.17 11.76
C ALA A 84 -17.35 -13.58 11.47
N GLY A 85 -17.30 -13.96 10.19
CA GLY A 85 -16.88 -15.29 9.74
C GLY A 85 -17.39 -15.63 8.34
N HIS A 86 -17.51 -16.92 8.03
CA HIS A 86 -18.16 -17.41 6.81
C HIS A 86 -19.67 -17.52 6.98
N GLY A 87 -20.41 -17.10 5.96
CA GLY A 87 -21.82 -17.41 5.80
C GLY A 87 -21.97 -18.58 4.85
N LEU A 88 -22.81 -19.53 5.22
CA LEU A 88 -23.14 -20.71 4.42
C LEU A 88 -24.61 -20.68 4.01
N VAL A 89 -24.93 -21.40 2.95
CA VAL A 89 -26.30 -21.58 2.46
C VAL A 89 -26.63 -23.07 2.57
N GLY A 90 -27.63 -23.39 3.39
CA GLY A 90 -28.12 -24.76 3.54
C GLY A 90 -28.89 -25.24 2.31
N ALA A 91 -29.13 -26.56 2.23
CA ALA A 91 -29.84 -27.20 1.12
C ALA A 91 -31.27 -26.66 0.93
N SER A 92 -31.91 -26.19 1.99
CA SER A 92 -33.24 -25.56 1.97
C SER A 92 -33.19 -24.03 1.77
N HIS A 93 -32.09 -23.51 1.21
CA HIS A 93 -31.81 -22.08 1.02
C HIS A 93 -31.76 -21.24 2.31
N GLU A 94 -31.70 -21.87 3.47
CA GLU A 94 -31.52 -21.21 4.76
C GLU A 94 -30.13 -20.58 4.89
N PHE A 95 -30.07 -19.44 5.56
CA PHE A 95 -28.82 -18.74 5.84
C PHE A 95 -28.22 -19.22 7.16
N LEU A 96 -26.99 -19.74 7.08
CA LEU A 96 -26.27 -20.37 8.17
C LEU A 96 -24.99 -19.58 8.47
N LEU A 97 -24.63 -19.49 9.75
CA LEU A 97 -23.40 -18.87 10.22
C LEU A 97 -22.39 -19.96 10.55
N ALA A 98 -21.24 -19.96 9.89
CA ALA A 98 -20.22 -21.00 10.09
C ALA A 98 -19.58 -20.89 11.48
N LEU A 99 -19.31 -22.05 12.06
CA LEU A 99 -18.57 -22.26 13.30
C LEU A 99 -17.24 -22.94 12.94
N ARG A 100 -16.34 -23.10 13.91
CA ARG A 100 -14.98 -23.64 13.68
C ARG A 100 -14.98 -24.99 12.96
N ASP A 101 -15.94 -25.84 13.32
CA ASP A 101 -16.07 -27.22 12.82
C ASP A 101 -17.05 -27.31 11.65
N SER A 102 -17.57 -26.19 11.15
CA SER A 102 -18.52 -26.21 10.03
C SER A 102 -17.89 -26.67 8.74
N SER A 103 -18.59 -27.55 8.03
CA SER A 103 -18.16 -28.12 6.74
C SER A 103 -19.14 -27.76 5.61
N PRO A 104 -18.66 -27.45 4.39
CA PRO A 104 -19.52 -27.33 3.22
C PRO A 104 -20.31 -28.63 2.96
N GLY A 105 -21.64 -28.57 3.02
CA GLY A 105 -22.53 -29.72 2.74
C GLY A 105 -23.13 -30.40 3.97
N GLU A 106 -22.69 -30.04 5.19
CA GLU A 106 -23.21 -30.54 6.47
C GLU A 106 -23.87 -29.38 7.26
N PRO A 107 -25.08 -28.94 6.89
CA PRO A 107 -25.71 -27.75 7.48
C PRO A 107 -25.91 -27.84 9.00
N GLU A 108 -26.01 -29.04 9.56
CA GLU A 108 -26.11 -29.32 11.00
C GLU A 108 -24.87 -28.87 11.80
N THR A 109 -23.73 -28.67 11.13
CA THR A 109 -22.48 -28.21 11.75
C THR A 109 -22.40 -26.68 11.85
N ALA A 110 -23.34 -25.93 11.27
CA ALA A 110 -23.37 -24.47 11.24
C ALA A 110 -24.61 -23.93 11.94
N LEU A 111 -24.56 -22.70 12.46
CA LEU A 111 -25.67 -22.11 13.21
C LEU A 111 -26.73 -21.50 12.28
N PRO A 112 -27.99 -21.97 12.28
CA PRO A 112 -29.06 -21.31 11.55
C PRO A 112 -29.32 -19.90 12.08
N TYR A 113 -29.30 -18.89 11.20
CA TYR A 113 -29.54 -17.50 11.58
C TYR A 113 -30.92 -17.30 12.25
N GLY A 114 -31.89 -18.14 11.92
CA GLY A 114 -33.22 -18.16 12.56
C GLY A 114 -33.17 -18.26 14.09
N TYR A 115 -32.20 -18.98 14.66
CA TYR A 115 -32.06 -19.08 16.11
C TYR A 115 -31.56 -17.78 16.76
N LEU A 116 -30.62 -17.07 16.12
CA LEU A 116 -30.23 -15.73 16.57
C LEU A 116 -31.38 -14.75 16.45
N ARG A 117 -32.12 -14.79 15.33
CA ARG A 117 -33.29 -13.95 15.10
C ARG A 117 -34.34 -14.15 16.21
N GLN A 118 -34.69 -15.39 16.53
CA GLN A 118 -35.64 -15.70 17.62
C GLN A 118 -35.17 -15.14 18.97
N ALA A 119 -33.88 -15.26 19.30
CA ALA A 119 -33.34 -14.73 20.54
C ALA A 119 -33.39 -13.19 20.60
N VAL A 120 -33.05 -12.51 19.51
CA VAL A 120 -33.12 -11.04 19.40
C VAL A 120 -34.56 -10.56 19.51
N VAL A 121 -35.50 -11.21 18.81
CA VAL A 121 -36.92 -10.87 18.85
C VAL A 121 -37.49 -11.03 20.25
N ALA A 122 -37.15 -12.12 20.94
CA ALA A 122 -37.59 -12.40 22.31
C ALA A 122 -36.99 -11.48 23.38
N SER A 123 -35.94 -10.70 23.07
CA SER A 123 -35.33 -9.76 24.02
C SER A 123 -36.30 -8.63 24.42
N PRO A 124 -36.32 -8.20 25.70
CA PRO A 124 -37.09 -7.04 26.12
C PRO A 124 -36.40 -5.71 25.79
N ALA A 125 -35.24 -5.71 25.15
CA ALA A 125 -34.51 -4.50 24.77
C ALA A 125 -35.35 -3.60 23.84
N VAL A 126 -35.34 -2.29 24.12
CA VAL A 126 -36.00 -1.28 23.27
C VAL A 126 -35.32 -1.16 21.91
N ARG A 127 -34.00 -1.31 21.87
CA ARG A 127 -33.17 -1.23 20.65
C ARG A 127 -32.49 -2.56 20.40
N LYS A 128 -32.63 -3.07 19.18
CA LYS A 128 -32.10 -4.38 18.78
C LYS A 128 -31.25 -4.21 17.53
N ILE A 129 -29.96 -4.46 17.64
CA ILE A 129 -29.00 -4.26 16.56
C ILE A 129 -28.35 -5.61 16.24
N VAL A 130 -28.37 -5.98 14.97
CA VAL A 130 -27.67 -7.15 14.45
C VAL A 130 -26.75 -6.71 13.33
N ILE A 131 -25.46 -7.03 13.43
CA ILE A 131 -24.45 -6.74 12.42
C ILE A 131 -23.81 -8.06 11.98
N LEU A 132 -23.84 -8.33 10.69
CA LEU A 132 -23.35 -9.57 10.10
C LEU A 132 -22.24 -9.26 9.09
N ASP A 133 -21.01 -9.65 9.44
CA ASP A 133 -19.82 -9.54 8.60
C ASP A 133 -19.42 -10.91 8.04
N CYS A 134 -20.17 -11.37 7.04
CA CYS A 134 -19.96 -12.66 6.40
C CYS A 134 -20.56 -12.72 5.00
N CYS A 135 -20.07 -13.65 4.17
CA CYS A 135 -20.58 -13.89 2.83
C CYS A 135 -22.08 -14.20 2.83
N PHE A 136 -22.81 -13.73 1.81
CA PHE A 136 -24.25 -13.93 1.66
C PHE A 136 -25.11 -13.39 2.82
N SER A 137 -24.55 -12.52 3.67
CA SER A 137 -25.24 -11.92 4.82
C SER A 137 -26.51 -11.17 4.43
N GLY A 138 -26.60 -10.61 3.22
CA GLY A 138 -27.83 -10.05 2.66
C GLY A 138 -29.03 -11.01 2.69
N ARG A 139 -28.83 -12.33 2.69
CA ARG A 139 -29.93 -13.31 2.77
C ARG A 139 -30.66 -13.30 4.12
N ALA A 140 -30.03 -12.76 5.15
CA ALA A 140 -30.71 -12.47 6.42
C ALA A 140 -31.88 -11.48 6.25
N MET A 141 -31.91 -10.71 5.15
CA MET A 141 -32.96 -9.73 4.85
C MET A 141 -34.26 -10.37 4.32
N VAL A 142 -34.22 -11.59 3.76
CA VAL A 142 -35.37 -12.25 3.11
C VAL A 142 -36.40 -12.78 4.13
N GLY A 143 -35.96 -13.16 5.33
CA GLY A 143 -36.84 -13.51 6.44
C GLY A 143 -37.22 -12.27 7.25
N GLY A 144 -38.52 -11.99 7.42
CA GLY A 144 -38.99 -10.92 8.30
C GLY A 144 -38.43 -11.03 9.73
N MET A 145 -38.37 -9.91 10.46
CA MET A 145 -38.03 -9.93 11.89
C MET A 145 -39.21 -10.37 12.77
N SER A 146 -40.37 -10.69 12.19
CA SER A 146 -41.56 -11.18 12.88
C SER A 146 -41.38 -12.63 13.36
N ALA A 147 -42.13 -13.02 14.39
CA ALA A 147 -42.04 -14.34 15.03
C ALA A 147 -42.89 -15.44 14.33
N GLY A 148 -43.32 -15.25 13.08
CA GLY A 148 -44.23 -16.17 12.38
C GLY A 148 -43.82 -16.45 10.94
N ASP A 149 -44.15 -17.66 10.46
CA ASP A 149 -43.87 -18.17 9.11
C ASP A 149 -44.89 -17.70 8.06
N ASP A 150 -45.67 -16.67 8.37
CA ASP A 150 -46.64 -16.11 7.43
C ASP A 150 -45.94 -15.08 6.52
N LEU A 151 -45.81 -15.45 5.25
CA LEU A 151 -45.35 -14.61 4.12
C LEU A 151 -46.17 -13.31 3.91
N ALA A 152 -47.09 -12.95 4.81
CA ALA A 152 -48.05 -11.86 4.64
C ALA A 152 -47.89 -10.68 5.61
N ASP A 153 -47.05 -10.72 6.64
CA ASP A 153 -46.83 -9.56 7.52
C ASP A 153 -45.36 -9.14 7.59
N SER A 154 -44.95 -8.37 6.58
CA SER A 154 -43.59 -7.83 6.41
C SER A 154 -43.33 -6.55 7.22
N THR A 155 -44.14 -6.26 8.24
CA THR A 155 -43.96 -5.07 9.08
C THR A 155 -42.68 -5.22 9.92
N PRO A 156 -41.67 -4.35 9.75
CA PRO A 156 -40.46 -4.39 10.56
C PRO A 156 -40.77 -4.24 12.05
N ILE A 157 -40.08 -4.99 12.91
CA ILE A 157 -40.18 -4.79 14.36
C ILE A 157 -39.58 -3.42 14.71
N GLU A 158 -40.37 -2.61 15.39
CA GLU A 158 -39.98 -1.29 15.88
C GLU A 158 -38.71 -1.37 16.74
N GLY A 159 -37.80 -0.39 16.59
CA GLY A 159 -36.53 -0.35 17.33
C GLY A 159 -35.47 -1.36 16.88
N THR A 160 -35.62 -1.99 15.70
CA THR A 160 -34.65 -2.98 15.20
C THR A 160 -33.84 -2.49 14.01
N TYR A 161 -32.55 -2.86 13.96
CA TYR A 161 -31.61 -2.55 12.87
C TYR A 161 -30.76 -3.79 12.52
N LEU A 162 -30.79 -4.20 11.25
CA LEU A 162 -29.95 -5.25 10.68
C LEU A 162 -29.00 -4.61 9.66
N LEU A 163 -27.71 -4.85 9.82
CA LEU A 163 -26.63 -4.39 8.94
C LEU A 163 -25.84 -5.59 8.45
N THR A 164 -25.60 -5.68 7.15
CA THR A 164 -24.87 -6.79 6.52
C THR A 164 -23.71 -6.26 5.69
N SER A 165 -22.59 -6.96 5.69
CA SER A 165 -21.36 -6.58 4.98
C SER A 165 -21.44 -6.71 3.46
N SER A 166 -22.36 -7.53 2.93
CA SER A 166 -22.52 -7.72 1.49
C SER A 166 -23.97 -8.00 1.08
N ALA A 167 -24.23 -7.89 -0.23
CA ALA A 167 -25.51 -8.27 -0.84
C ALA A 167 -25.77 -9.79 -0.82
N GLU A 168 -27.02 -10.20 -1.06
CA GLU A 168 -27.48 -11.60 -1.09
C GLU A 168 -26.69 -12.53 -2.02
N THR A 169 -26.07 -11.97 -3.06
CA THR A 169 -25.32 -12.69 -4.10
C THR A 169 -23.81 -12.42 -4.07
N GLN A 170 -23.32 -11.61 -3.13
CA GLN A 170 -21.93 -11.19 -3.05
C GLN A 170 -21.20 -11.78 -1.85
N ARG A 171 -19.91 -12.06 -2.03
CA ARG A 171 -19.01 -12.49 -0.96
C ARG A 171 -18.47 -11.26 -0.22
N SER A 172 -18.30 -11.39 1.10
CA SER A 172 -17.58 -10.42 1.90
C SER A 172 -16.07 -10.59 1.73
N LEU A 173 -15.30 -9.53 1.95
CA LEU A 173 -13.86 -9.49 1.66
C LEU A 173 -13.05 -9.36 2.96
N ALA A 174 -12.05 -10.22 3.12
CA ALA A 174 -10.97 -10.07 4.09
C ALA A 174 -9.65 -9.86 3.32
N PRO A 175 -9.21 -8.61 3.12
CA PRO A 175 -8.00 -8.32 2.34
C PRO A 175 -6.75 -8.90 2.99
N VAL A 176 -5.83 -9.40 2.17
CA VAL A 176 -4.52 -9.88 2.64
C VAL A 176 -3.68 -8.67 3.05
N GLY A 177 -3.05 -8.72 4.23
CA GLY A 177 -2.23 -7.63 4.76
C GLY A 177 -3.00 -6.55 5.55
N GLU A 178 -4.33 -6.60 5.60
CA GLU A 178 -5.11 -5.69 6.46
C GLU A 178 -5.33 -6.27 7.86
N PRO A 179 -5.37 -5.43 8.92
CA PRO A 179 -5.54 -5.92 10.29
C PRO A 179 -6.94 -6.49 10.56
N TYR A 180 -7.93 -6.15 9.74
CA TYR A 180 -9.34 -6.50 9.91
C TYR A 180 -9.98 -6.93 8.58
N THR A 181 -11.17 -7.52 8.61
CA THR A 181 -11.98 -7.64 7.38
C THR A 181 -12.32 -6.25 6.83
N ALA A 182 -12.61 -6.15 5.54
CA ALA A 182 -12.89 -4.86 4.91
C ALA A 182 -14.04 -4.11 5.61
N PHE A 183 -15.12 -4.81 5.92
CA PHE A 183 -16.28 -4.22 6.58
C PHE A 183 -15.99 -3.87 8.05
N THR A 184 -15.36 -4.77 8.81
CA THR A 184 -15.01 -4.50 10.22
C THR A 184 -14.07 -3.30 10.33
N GLY A 185 -13.10 -3.19 9.43
CA GLY A 185 -12.14 -2.08 9.40
C GLY A 185 -12.83 -0.73 9.23
N GLU A 186 -13.73 -0.59 8.25
CA GLU A 186 -14.47 0.67 8.04
C GLU A 186 -15.46 0.97 9.17
N LEU A 187 -16.12 -0.07 9.72
CA LEU A 187 -17.01 0.11 10.86
C LEU A 187 -16.24 0.60 12.09
N LEU A 188 -15.06 0.05 12.36
CA LEU A 188 -14.19 0.48 13.45
C LEU A 188 -13.77 1.94 13.26
N ARG A 189 -13.29 2.33 12.07
CA ARG A 189 -12.92 3.72 11.78
C ARG A 189 -14.10 4.67 11.99
N ALA A 190 -15.28 4.33 11.48
CA ALA A 190 -16.48 5.16 11.66
C ALA A 190 -16.85 5.32 13.15
N LEU A 191 -16.64 4.30 13.99
CA LEU A 191 -16.89 4.35 15.42
C LEU A 191 -15.80 5.11 16.21
N THR A 192 -14.53 4.95 15.85
CA THR A 192 -13.39 5.47 16.64
C THR A 192 -12.88 6.83 16.18
N GLU A 193 -12.99 7.16 14.90
CA GLU A 193 -12.62 8.46 14.32
C GLU A 193 -13.83 9.38 14.22
N GLY A 194 -15.01 8.80 13.99
CA GLY A 194 -16.27 9.51 13.81
C GLY A 194 -16.62 9.80 12.35
N VAL A 195 -17.77 10.43 12.13
CA VAL A 195 -18.27 10.78 10.80
C VAL A 195 -18.31 12.31 10.65
N PRO A 196 -17.43 12.90 9.81
CA PRO A 196 -17.41 14.33 9.57
C PRO A 196 -18.75 14.87 9.10
N GLY A 197 -19.12 16.07 9.54
CA GLY A 197 -20.36 16.73 9.16
C GLY A 197 -21.63 16.19 9.84
N LYS A 198 -21.52 15.16 10.69
CA LYS A 198 -22.64 14.63 11.47
C LYS A 198 -22.71 15.26 12.88
N GLY A 199 -23.86 15.09 13.54
CA GLY A 199 -24.12 15.61 14.89
C GLY A 199 -23.22 14.98 15.98
N GLU A 200 -23.38 15.42 17.22
CA GLU A 200 -22.61 14.94 18.39
C GLU A 200 -22.74 13.43 18.63
N LEU A 201 -23.87 12.84 18.23
CA LEU A 201 -24.14 11.41 18.34
C LEU A 201 -24.21 10.78 16.94
N LEU A 202 -23.59 9.62 16.78
CA LEU A 202 -23.69 8.81 15.57
C LEU A 202 -24.87 7.86 15.67
N ALA A 203 -25.78 7.97 14.71
CA ALA A 203 -26.83 6.99 14.49
C ALA A 203 -26.35 5.83 13.62
N MET A 204 -27.07 4.70 13.66
CA MET A 204 -26.80 3.56 12.78
C MET A 204 -26.86 3.92 11.28
N GLU A 205 -27.66 4.92 10.89
CA GLU A 205 -27.60 5.53 9.55
C GLU A 205 -26.24 6.10 9.23
N ASP A 206 -25.69 6.93 10.12
CA ASP A 206 -24.47 7.67 9.86
C ASP A 206 -23.30 6.69 9.68
N LEU A 207 -23.28 5.62 10.48
CA LEU A 207 -22.33 4.52 10.32
C LEU A 207 -22.53 3.78 9.00
N PHE A 208 -23.77 3.45 8.63
CA PHE A 208 -24.05 2.78 7.37
C PHE A 208 -23.62 3.62 6.16
N GLU A 209 -23.99 4.90 6.12
CA GLU A 209 -23.64 5.80 5.02
C GLU A 209 -22.13 5.95 4.89
N ARG A 210 -21.41 6.13 6.01
CA ARG A 210 -19.95 6.21 6.01
C ARG A 210 -19.31 4.90 5.52
N VAL A 211 -19.66 3.77 6.12
CA VAL A 211 -19.09 2.46 5.76
C VAL A 211 -19.38 2.13 4.30
N ARG A 212 -20.59 2.42 3.81
CA ARG A 212 -20.95 2.22 2.40
C ARG A 212 -20.15 3.12 1.46
N HIS A 213 -19.98 4.39 1.81
CA HIS A 213 -19.19 5.34 1.03
C HIS A 213 -17.74 4.85 0.87
N GLU A 214 -17.08 4.51 1.98
CA GLU A 214 -15.68 4.07 1.98
C GLU A 214 -15.48 2.74 1.24
N LEU A 215 -16.36 1.76 1.48
CA LEU A 215 -16.29 0.48 0.77
C LEU A 215 -16.50 0.66 -0.73
N ARG A 216 -17.43 1.52 -1.15
CA ARG A 216 -17.66 1.82 -2.57
C ARG A 216 -16.46 2.53 -3.19
N ALA A 217 -15.86 3.50 -2.50
CA ALA A 217 -14.68 4.22 -2.97
C ALA A 217 -13.48 3.27 -3.18
N LYS A 218 -13.38 2.21 -2.38
CA LYS A 218 -12.36 1.16 -2.48
C LYS A 218 -12.75 -0.01 -3.40
N SER A 219 -13.84 0.10 -4.15
CA SER A 219 -14.38 -0.97 -5.01
C SER A 219 -14.63 -2.29 -4.27
N ARG A 220 -15.06 -2.22 -3.00
CA ARG A 220 -15.35 -3.37 -2.12
C ARG A 220 -16.87 -3.65 -2.06
N PRO A 221 -17.29 -4.85 -1.60
CA PRO A 221 -18.70 -5.18 -1.44
C PRO A 221 -19.46 -4.13 -0.63
N GLU A 222 -20.58 -3.64 -1.15
CA GLU A 222 -21.41 -2.65 -0.46
C GLU A 222 -22.28 -3.31 0.63
N PRO A 223 -22.36 -2.71 1.82
CA PRO A 223 -23.20 -3.22 2.88
C PRO A 223 -24.68 -2.99 2.56
N GLN A 224 -25.55 -3.82 3.13
CA GLN A 224 -27.00 -3.63 3.08
C GLN A 224 -27.57 -3.44 4.47
N ARG A 225 -28.77 -2.85 4.55
CA ARG A 225 -29.45 -2.66 5.82
C ARG A 225 -30.95 -2.86 5.71
N ARG A 226 -31.56 -3.23 6.84
CA ARG A 226 -33.00 -3.25 7.07
C ARG A 226 -33.28 -2.73 8.46
N ASN A 227 -34.26 -1.84 8.60
CA ASN A 227 -34.63 -1.26 9.88
C ASN A 227 -36.15 -1.17 10.04
N GLY A 228 -36.62 -1.13 11.28
CA GLY A 228 -37.97 -0.64 11.59
C GLY A 228 -38.03 0.88 11.59
N ASN A 229 -39.23 1.47 11.59
CA ASN A 229 -39.47 2.91 11.37
C ASN A 229 -38.47 3.85 12.08
N ASP A 230 -38.06 3.55 13.32
CA ASP A 230 -37.07 4.34 14.09
C ASP A 230 -35.66 3.73 14.20
N GLY A 231 -35.41 2.55 13.61
CA GLY A 231 -34.14 1.83 13.75
C GLY A 231 -32.93 2.59 13.19
N GLY A 232 -33.12 3.39 12.14
CA GLY A 232 -32.05 4.24 11.58
C GLY A 232 -31.58 5.35 12.52
N ARG A 233 -32.40 5.74 13.50
CA ARG A 233 -32.12 6.79 14.50
C ARG A 233 -31.54 6.24 15.80
N ILE A 234 -31.21 4.95 15.85
CA ILE A 234 -30.55 4.37 17.02
C ILE A 234 -29.13 4.94 17.10
N HIS A 235 -28.89 5.80 18.09
CA HIS A 235 -27.57 6.30 18.41
C HIS A 235 -26.76 5.22 19.12
N ILE A 236 -25.51 5.01 18.70
CA ILE A 236 -24.65 3.95 19.23
C ILE A 236 -23.26 4.45 19.64
N ALA A 237 -22.87 5.66 19.24
CA ALA A 237 -21.58 6.25 19.59
C ALA A 237 -21.61 7.78 19.68
N LEU A 238 -20.70 8.36 20.47
CA LEU A 238 -20.33 9.78 20.34
C LEU A 238 -19.58 9.96 19.02
N ASN A 239 -19.92 11.00 18.29
CA ASN A 239 -19.22 11.36 17.07
C ASN A 239 -17.93 12.10 17.39
N ARG A 240 -16.80 11.40 17.34
CA ARG A 240 -15.48 11.99 17.60
C ARG A 240 -15.04 13.00 16.53
N ALA A 241 -15.66 12.97 15.35
CA ALA A 241 -15.47 13.97 14.30
C ALA A 241 -16.38 15.21 14.48
N HIS A 242 -17.29 15.20 15.46
CA HIS A 242 -18.14 16.34 15.75
C HIS A 242 -17.31 17.50 16.33
N GLY A 243 -17.28 18.63 15.61
CA GLY A 243 -16.40 19.76 15.92
C GLY A 243 -14.96 19.63 15.40
N GLY A 244 -14.64 18.56 14.66
CA GLY A 244 -13.27 18.18 14.26
C GLY A 244 -12.65 18.91 13.06
N GLY A 245 -13.41 19.70 12.29
CA GLY A 245 -12.82 20.52 11.21
C GLY A 245 -12.35 21.90 11.69
N ASP A 246 -13.25 22.63 12.34
CA ASP A 246 -13.01 24.02 12.75
C ASP A 246 -12.50 24.14 14.21
N GLY A 247 -12.71 23.12 15.05
CA GLY A 247 -12.39 23.17 16.47
C GLY A 247 -10.93 22.91 16.82
N GLU A 248 -10.30 21.91 16.19
CA GLU A 248 -8.88 21.60 16.39
C GLU A 248 -8.00 22.70 15.81
N GLU A 249 -8.28 23.13 14.58
CA GLU A 249 -7.56 24.25 13.97
C GLU A 249 -7.75 25.53 14.80
N ALA A 250 -8.97 25.86 15.25
CA ALA A 250 -9.17 27.02 16.11
C ALA A 250 -8.44 26.89 17.46
N ARG A 251 -8.31 25.67 18.00
CA ARG A 251 -7.53 25.40 19.21
C ARG A 251 -6.03 25.56 18.96
N LEU A 252 -5.51 25.03 17.87
CA LEU A 252 -4.12 25.18 17.45
C LEU A 252 -3.80 26.65 17.15
N ARG A 253 -4.66 27.36 16.42
CA ARG A 253 -4.55 28.81 16.20
C ARG A 253 -4.51 29.60 17.51
N ARG A 254 -5.35 29.27 18.49
CA ARG A 254 -5.32 29.93 19.82
C ARG A 254 -4.04 29.63 20.60
N ARG A 255 -3.47 28.43 20.49
CA ARG A 255 -2.19 28.06 21.13
C ARG A 255 -1.00 28.69 20.42
N ALA A 256 -0.96 28.62 19.09
CA ALA A 256 0.04 29.27 18.25
C ALA A 256 0.08 30.78 18.49
N ALA A 257 -1.08 31.44 18.59
CA ALA A 257 -1.16 32.87 18.94
C ALA A 257 -0.58 33.21 20.34
N LYS A 258 -0.38 32.21 21.21
CA LYS A 258 0.27 32.35 22.52
C LYS A 258 1.75 31.97 22.50
N GLY A 259 2.35 31.70 21.34
CA GLY A 259 3.77 31.34 21.21
C GLY A 259 4.08 29.85 21.36
N ASP A 260 3.06 28.97 21.27
CA ASP A 260 3.25 27.52 21.40
C ASP A 260 3.81 26.92 20.10
N ALA A 261 5.09 26.53 20.12
CA ALA A 261 5.81 26.00 18.96
C ALA A 261 5.19 24.69 18.43
N ASP A 262 4.83 23.74 19.30
CA ASP A 262 4.17 22.49 18.90
C ASP A 262 2.84 22.77 18.18
N ALA A 263 2.07 23.73 18.68
CA ALA A 263 0.83 24.13 18.02
C ALA A 263 1.05 24.79 16.66
N MET A 264 2.13 25.58 16.50
CA MET A 264 2.51 26.16 15.22
C MET A 264 2.92 25.06 14.23
N ASN A 265 3.75 24.12 14.63
CA ASN A 265 4.18 23.00 13.79
C ASN A 265 2.98 22.17 13.30
N ARG A 266 2.09 21.77 14.22
CA ARG A 266 0.87 21.01 13.86
C ARG A 266 -0.08 21.79 12.97
N LEU A 267 -0.20 23.09 13.17
CA LEU A 267 -0.99 23.95 12.29
C LEU A 267 -0.35 24.03 10.90
N GLY A 268 0.97 23.95 10.79
CA GLY A 268 1.68 23.85 9.52
C GLY A 268 1.28 22.59 8.74
N LEU A 269 1.34 21.42 9.40
CA LEU A 269 0.93 20.13 8.80
C LEU A 269 -0.53 20.17 8.29
N LEU A 270 -1.46 20.69 9.09
CA LEU A 270 -2.87 20.82 8.68
C LEU A 270 -3.08 21.75 7.47
N LEU A 271 -2.26 22.80 7.34
CA LEU A 271 -2.32 23.71 6.20
C LEU A 271 -1.74 23.05 4.94
N GLU A 272 -0.67 22.27 5.09
CA GLU A 272 -0.06 21.50 4.02
C GLU A 272 -1.02 20.46 3.45
N GLU A 273 -1.71 19.69 4.30
CA GLU A 273 -2.74 18.72 3.90
C GLU A 273 -3.88 19.36 3.08
N ARG A 274 -4.16 20.65 3.31
CA ARG A 274 -5.17 21.43 2.57
C ARG A 274 -4.62 22.13 1.32
N GLY A 275 -3.32 21.98 1.04
CA GLY A 275 -2.64 22.63 -0.07
C GLY A 275 -2.28 24.10 0.16
N ASP A 276 -2.45 24.65 1.38
CA ASP A 276 -1.95 25.98 1.74
C ASP A 276 -0.47 25.90 2.13
N LEU A 277 0.38 25.65 1.12
CA LEU A 277 1.82 25.49 1.31
C LEU A 277 2.49 26.77 1.83
N ALA A 278 1.98 27.95 1.46
CA ALA A 278 2.52 29.22 1.94
C ALA A 278 2.17 29.45 3.42
N GLY A 279 0.95 29.12 3.82
CA GLY A 279 0.52 29.12 5.22
C GLY A 279 1.32 28.13 6.06
N ALA A 280 1.52 26.91 5.56
CA ALA A 280 2.32 25.88 6.22
C ALA A 280 3.77 26.35 6.46
N GLU A 281 4.42 26.86 5.41
CA GLU A 281 5.80 27.38 5.48
C GLU A 281 5.94 28.49 6.54
N ALA A 282 4.97 29.39 6.63
CA ALA A 282 4.95 30.44 7.64
C ALA A 282 4.85 29.89 9.06
N ARG A 283 3.99 28.88 9.29
CA ARG A 283 3.81 28.26 10.60
C ARG A 283 5.02 27.46 11.04
N TYR A 284 5.68 26.73 10.14
CA TYR A 284 6.92 26.02 10.48
C TYR A 284 8.03 27.00 10.88
N ARG A 285 8.19 28.12 10.16
CA ARG A 285 9.17 29.15 10.53
C ARG A 285 8.87 29.81 11.87
N GLU A 286 7.60 30.08 12.17
CA GLU A 286 7.18 30.58 13.48
C GLU A 286 7.50 29.57 14.59
N SER A 287 7.22 28.29 14.36
CA SER A 287 7.57 27.20 15.29
C SER A 287 9.07 27.16 15.58
N ILE A 288 9.90 27.20 14.54
CA ILE A 288 11.36 27.22 14.66
C ILE A 288 11.83 28.45 15.45
N GLY A 289 11.25 29.62 15.17
CA GLY A 289 11.59 30.86 15.86
C GLY A 289 11.17 30.88 17.34
N ALA A 290 10.06 30.22 17.68
CA ALA A 290 9.59 30.06 19.06
C ALA A 290 10.49 29.11 19.87
N GLY A 291 11.12 28.14 19.21
CA GLY A 291 11.99 27.14 19.83
C GLY A 291 11.23 26.15 20.73
N GLY A 292 11.95 25.19 21.30
CA GLY A 292 11.39 24.14 22.16
C GLY A 292 11.77 22.74 21.70
N ASP A 293 11.23 21.73 22.36
CA ASP A 293 11.63 20.32 22.16
C ASP A 293 11.36 19.82 20.73
N ASN A 294 10.34 20.38 20.05
CA ASN A 294 9.97 20.01 18.68
C ASN A 294 10.69 20.84 17.60
N ALA A 295 11.77 21.55 17.95
CA ALA A 295 12.47 22.41 17.00
C ALA A 295 13.05 21.62 15.82
N ALA A 296 13.60 20.42 16.08
CA ALA A 296 14.15 19.56 15.03
C ALA A 296 13.05 19.10 14.05
N THR A 297 11.96 18.53 14.56
CA THR A 297 10.80 18.13 13.74
C THR A 297 10.22 19.28 12.91
N ALA A 298 10.17 20.50 13.45
CA ALA A 298 9.70 21.66 12.69
C ALA A 298 10.68 22.09 11.58
N MET A 299 11.99 21.90 11.78
CA MET A 299 13.01 22.10 10.74
C MET A 299 12.92 21.03 9.66
N TYR A 300 12.73 19.76 10.03
CA TYR A 300 12.45 18.66 9.10
C TYR A 300 11.21 18.95 8.24
N ASN A 301 10.05 19.23 8.85
CA ASN A 301 8.81 19.53 8.13
C ASN A 301 8.96 20.72 7.17
N LEU A 302 9.72 21.75 7.56
CA LEU A 302 10.03 22.87 6.68
C LEU A 302 10.92 22.44 5.50
N ALA A 303 11.91 21.58 5.74
CA ALA A 303 12.82 21.08 4.71
C ALA A 303 12.06 20.25 3.67
N ASP A 304 11.25 19.29 4.11
CA ASP A 304 10.41 18.45 3.25
C ASP A 304 9.43 19.29 2.40
N LEU A 305 8.77 20.28 3.02
CA LEU A 305 7.91 21.22 2.29
C LEU A 305 8.67 22.03 1.22
N LEU A 306 9.90 22.44 1.50
CA LEU A 306 10.73 23.20 0.56
C LEU A 306 11.20 22.31 -0.60
N GLU A 307 11.52 21.06 -0.32
CA GLU A 307 11.88 20.05 -1.31
C GLU A 307 10.73 19.75 -2.27
N LYS A 308 9.51 19.52 -1.75
CA LYS A 308 8.27 19.39 -2.55
C LYS A 308 8.04 20.59 -3.47
N ARG A 309 8.55 21.77 -3.08
CA ARG A 309 8.50 23.02 -3.87
C ARG A 309 9.73 23.25 -4.75
N ARG A 310 10.58 22.24 -4.91
CA ARG A 310 11.84 22.24 -5.68
C ARG A 310 12.84 23.33 -5.24
N ARG A 311 12.81 23.72 -3.96
CA ARG A 311 13.75 24.68 -3.33
C ARG A 311 14.89 23.94 -2.61
N PHE A 312 15.58 23.05 -3.34
CA PHE A 312 16.56 22.11 -2.79
C PHE A 312 17.68 22.75 -1.97
N SER A 313 18.20 23.90 -2.40
CA SER A 313 19.28 24.59 -1.66
C SER A 313 18.82 25.09 -0.29
N GLU A 314 17.56 25.50 -0.15
CA GLU A 314 17.01 25.91 1.14
C GLU A 314 16.60 24.71 1.99
N ALA A 315 16.04 23.66 1.36
CA ALA A 315 15.70 22.40 2.03
C ALA A 315 16.93 21.80 2.73
N GLU A 316 18.07 21.70 2.02
CA GLU A 316 19.32 21.18 2.58
C GLU A 316 19.77 21.92 3.84
N VAL A 317 19.64 23.25 3.87
CA VAL A 317 20.01 24.06 5.05
C VAL A 317 19.18 23.67 6.26
N TRP A 318 17.88 23.42 6.07
CA TRP A 318 16.98 23.03 7.15
C TRP A 318 17.13 21.56 7.54
N TYR A 319 17.32 20.65 6.58
CA TYR A 319 17.66 19.27 6.85
C TYR A 319 18.94 19.16 7.67
N ARG A 320 20.03 19.85 7.27
CA ARG A 320 21.29 19.83 8.03
C ARG A 320 21.12 20.33 9.46
N ARG A 321 20.35 21.40 9.67
CA ARG A 321 20.06 21.92 11.02
C ARG A 321 19.24 20.95 11.87
N SER A 322 18.25 20.28 11.27
CA SER A 322 17.45 19.26 11.96
C SER A 322 18.29 18.02 12.30
N ALA A 323 19.06 17.54 11.33
CA ALA A 323 19.99 16.43 11.48
C ALA A 323 21.06 16.70 12.55
N ASP A 324 21.60 17.91 12.63
CA ASP A 324 22.54 18.32 13.69
C ASP A 324 21.91 18.25 15.10
N LEU A 325 20.57 18.28 15.21
CA LEU A 325 19.83 18.10 16.46
C LEU A 325 19.46 16.63 16.76
N GLY A 326 19.85 15.68 15.89
CA GLY A 326 19.63 14.25 16.09
C GLY A 326 18.33 13.70 15.49
N ASP A 327 17.63 14.48 14.66
CA ASP A 327 16.42 14.05 13.95
C ASP A 327 16.80 13.11 12.79
N THR A 328 16.41 11.84 12.90
CA THR A 328 16.83 10.78 11.97
C THR A 328 16.13 10.88 10.61
N ASP A 329 14.87 11.32 10.58
CA ASP A 329 14.12 11.61 9.35
C ASP A 329 14.84 12.69 8.52
N ALA A 330 15.35 13.73 9.16
CA ALA A 330 16.15 14.75 8.48
C ALA A 330 17.53 14.27 8.03
N MET A 331 18.16 13.34 8.76
CA MET A 331 19.41 12.73 8.30
C MET A 331 19.17 11.89 7.04
N TYR A 332 18.06 11.15 6.99
CA TYR A 332 17.63 10.39 5.82
C TYR A 332 17.35 11.31 4.62
N GLY A 333 16.47 12.30 4.78
CA GLY A 333 16.13 13.24 3.70
C GLY A 333 17.33 14.07 3.23
N LEU A 334 18.27 14.40 4.13
CA LEU A 334 19.54 15.03 3.74
C LEU A 334 20.40 14.11 2.88
N ALA A 335 20.44 12.81 3.21
CA ALA A 335 21.23 11.85 2.47
C ALA A 335 20.71 11.69 1.04
N ASP A 336 19.40 11.56 0.83
CA ASP A 336 18.81 11.48 -0.51
C ASP A 336 19.15 12.72 -1.36
N LEU A 337 19.00 13.93 -0.79
CA LEU A 337 19.34 15.16 -1.50
C LEU A 337 20.84 15.29 -1.84
N LEU A 338 21.71 14.69 -1.03
CA LEU A 338 23.16 14.63 -1.30
C LEU A 338 23.49 13.58 -2.36
N GLU A 339 22.82 12.44 -2.38
CA GLU A 339 22.96 11.43 -3.45
C GLU A 339 22.54 11.97 -4.81
N ASP A 340 21.44 12.72 -4.88
CA ASP A 340 20.99 13.39 -6.12
C ASP A 340 22.02 14.37 -6.69
N ARG A 341 22.96 14.84 -5.85
CA ARG A 341 24.08 15.71 -6.23
C ARG A 341 25.40 14.97 -6.38
N ASP A 342 25.38 13.64 -6.39
CA ASP A 342 26.54 12.77 -6.48
C ASP A 342 27.53 12.94 -5.30
N ASP A 343 27.07 13.44 -4.15
CA ASP A 343 27.85 13.52 -2.90
C ASP A 343 27.60 12.32 -2.00
N ILE A 344 27.88 11.14 -2.54
CA ILE A 344 27.63 9.83 -1.91
C ILE A 344 28.35 9.69 -0.56
N ALA A 345 29.53 10.31 -0.42
CA ALA A 345 30.33 10.22 0.80
C ALA A 345 29.66 10.95 1.99
N GLN A 346 29.08 12.13 1.73
CA GLN A 346 28.32 12.82 2.78
C GLN A 346 26.98 12.14 3.04
N ALA A 347 26.30 11.61 2.02
CA ALA A 347 25.07 10.85 2.19
C ALA A 347 25.29 9.64 3.12
N GLU A 348 26.31 8.82 2.85
CA GLU A 348 26.68 7.68 3.70
C GLU A 348 26.96 8.11 5.15
N THR A 349 27.64 9.24 5.34
CA THR A 349 27.93 9.77 6.68
C THR A 349 26.66 10.07 7.48
N TRP A 350 25.63 10.62 6.84
CA TRP A 350 24.36 10.92 7.50
C TRP A 350 23.53 9.67 7.73
N LEU A 351 23.46 8.76 6.75
CA LEU A 351 22.79 7.47 6.91
C LEU A 351 23.39 6.64 8.04
N ARG A 352 24.73 6.60 8.17
CA ARG A 352 25.41 5.93 9.30
C ARG A 352 25.00 6.52 10.65
N LYS A 353 24.94 7.85 10.76
CA LYS A 353 24.48 8.50 12.01
C LYS A 353 23.03 8.14 12.35
N ALA A 354 22.13 8.13 11.37
CA ALA A 354 20.73 7.77 11.58
C ALA A 354 20.59 6.29 11.97
N ALA A 355 21.30 5.40 11.28
CA ALA A 355 21.37 3.98 11.60
C ALA A 355 21.92 3.73 13.01
N ASP A 356 22.98 4.45 13.43
CA ASP A 356 23.53 4.36 14.78
C ASP A 356 22.54 4.81 15.86
N LEU A 357 21.62 5.72 15.53
CA LEU A 357 20.52 6.16 16.39
C LEU A 357 19.32 5.18 16.39
N GLY A 358 19.37 4.12 15.59
CA GLY A 358 18.35 3.08 15.53
C GLY A 358 17.28 3.28 14.46
N ASP A 359 17.50 4.19 13.50
CA ASP A 359 16.59 4.40 12.39
C ASP A 359 16.69 3.26 11.38
N THR A 360 15.63 2.44 11.31
CA THR A 360 15.62 1.24 10.49
C THR A 360 15.48 1.55 8.98
N ASP A 361 14.85 2.66 8.59
CA ASP A 361 14.77 3.09 7.19
C ASP A 361 16.14 3.54 6.68
N ALA A 362 16.87 4.30 7.50
CA ALA A 362 18.25 4.68 7.22
C ALA A 362 19.19 3.45 7.18
N MET A 363 18.97 2.43 8.02
CA MET A 363 19.72 1.17 7.93
C MET A 363 19.51 0.47 6.59
N ALA A 364 18.26 0.35 6.13
CA ALA A 364 17.95 -0.29 4.85
C ALA A 364 18.60 0.48 3.68
N ARG A 365 18.45 1.81 3.69
CA ARG A 365 19.05 2.69 2.67
C ARG A 365 20.58 2.65 2.66
N LEU A 366 21.21 2.64 3.84
CA LEU A 366 22.65 2.48 3.98
C LEU A 366 23.12 1.12 3.46
N ALA A 367 22.39 0.05 3.76
CA ALA A 367 22.71 -1.29 3.27
C ALA A 367 22.72 -1.33 1.73
N ASP A 368 21.74 -0.71 1.08
CA ASP A 368 21.69 -0.59 -0.38
C ASP A 368 22.88 0.19 -0.94
N LEU A 369 23.24 1.31 -0.33
CA LEU A 369 24.41 2.13 -0.72
C LEU A 369 25.70 1.30 -0.63
N LEU A 370 25.91 0.62 0.51
CA LEU A 370 27.11 -0.19 0.75
C LEU A 370 27.16 -1.41 -0.18
N ARG A 371 26.02 -2.04 -0.47
CA ARG A 371 25.93 -3.12 -1.46
C ARG A 371 26.37 -2.66 -2.85
N ARG A 372 25.93 -1.48 -3.31
CA ARG A 372 26.34 -0.91 -4.61
C ARG A 372 27.84 -0.59 -4.66
N ARG A 373 28.45 -0.27 -3.52
CA ARG A 373 29.91 -0.02 -3.37
C ARG A 373 30.76 -1.26 -3.11
N ASP A 374 30.15 -2.45 -3.17
CA ASP A 374 30.80 -3.74 -2.90
C ASP A 374 31.32 -3.92 -1.45
N GLU A 375 30.76 -3.16 -0.50
CA GLU A 375 31.04 -3.26 0.93
C GLU A 375 30.08 -4.29 1.59
N GLN A 376 30.17 -5.54 1.10
CA GLN A 376 29.15 -6.58 1.33
C GLN A 376 28.91 -6.94 2.81
N ALA A 377 29.96 -6.97 3.64
CA ALA A 377 29.85 -7.41 5.03
C ALA A 377 29.06 -6.43 5.89
N ASP A 378 29.28 -5.13 5.69
CA ASP A 378 28.55 -4.08 6.41
C ASP A 378 27.08 -4.02 5.94
N ALA A 379 26.85 -4.19 4.63
CA ALA A 379 25.50 -4.27 4.07
C ALA A 379 24.72 -5.49 4.62
N GLU A 380 25.33 -6.67 4.68
CA GLU A 380 24.72 -7.89 5.24
C GLU A 380 24.32 -7.69 6.70
N ALA A 381 25.19 -7.10 7.52
CA ALA A 381 24.91 -6.82 8.91
C ALA A 381 23.71 -5.87 9.09
N LEU A 382 23.59 -4.86 8.23
CA LEU A 382 22.47 -3.92 8.26
C LEU A 382 21.15 -4.57 7.80
N TYR A 383 21.15 -5.31 6.69
CA TYR A 383 19.94 -6.02 6.24
C TYR A 383 19.44 -7.01 7.27
N LEU A 384 20.33 -7.78 7.92
CA LEU A 384 19.96 -8.69 8.99
C LEU A 384 19.29 -7.95 10.16
N ARG A 385 19.83 -6.79 10.56
CA ARG A 385 19.26 -5.98 11.62
C ARG A 385 17.88 -5.41 11.25
N VAL A 386 17.70 -4.97 10.00
CA VAL A 386 16.40 -4.54 9.48
C VAL A 386 15.38 -5.68 9.54
N ILE A 387 15.76 -6.87 9.08
CA ILE A 387 14.91 -8.07 9.10
C ILE A 387 14.59 -8.52 10.53
N GLU A 388 15.54 -8.38 11.47
CA GLU A 388 15.30 -8.68 12.89
C GLU A 388 14.29 -7.72 13.53
N ASP A 389 14.34 -6.43 13.17
CA ASP A 389 13.45 -5.40 13.72
C ASP A 389 12.05 -5.43 13.09
N ARG A 390 11.96 -5.55 11.76
CA ARG A 390 10.73 -5.43 10.98
C ARG A 390 10.13 -6.77 10.53
N GLY A 391 10.90 -7.85 10.54
CA GLY A 391 10.45 -9.16 10.08
C GLY A 391 9.98 -9.13 8.62
N ASP A 392 8.74 -9.56 8.38
CA ASP A 392 8.12 -9.63 7.04
C ASP A 392 7.65 -8.26 6.50
N GLU A 393 7.81 -7.18 7.27
CA GLU A 393 7.39 -5.83 6.85
C GLU A 393 8.38 -5.18 5.86
N ASP A 394 9.60 -5.72 5.73
CA ASP A 394 10.62 -5.20 4.81
C ASP A 394 11.12 -6.29 3.83
N PRO A 395 10.34 -6.58 2.77
CA PRO A 395 10.76 -7.55 1.75
C PRO A 395 11.93 -7.04 0.90
N GLY A 396 12.21 -5.74 0.92
CA GLY A 396 13.36 -5.11 0.26
C GLY A 396 14.68 -5.55 0.89
N ALA A 397 14.78 -5.49 2.21
CA ALA A 397 15.95 -5.98 2.94
C ALA A 397 16.20 -7.48 2.70
N MET A 398 15.13 -8.29 2.58
CA MET A 398 15.25 -9.71 2.24
C MET A 398 15.81 -9.93 0.83
N ALA A 399 15.32 -9.18 -0.17
CA ALA A 399 15.84 -9.26 -1.53
C ALA A 399 17.31 -8.79 -1.59
N GLY A 400 17.64 -7.68 -0.90
CA GLY A 400 19.01 -7.17 -0.79
C GLY A 400 19.98 -8.19 -0.20
N LEU A 401 19.57 -8.86 0.88
CA LEU A 401 20.33 -9.96 1.48
C LEU A 401 20.45 -11.16 0.52
N GLY A 402 19.38 -11.50 -0.21
CA GLY A 402 19.39 -12.52 -1.25
C GLY A 402 20.48 -12.27 -2.30
N HIS A 403 20.56 -11.05 -2.84
CA HIS A 403 21.57 -10.66 -3.82
C HIS A 403 23.00 -10.72 -3.28
N LEU A 404 23.22 -10.36 -2.01
CA LEU A 404 24.54 -10.49 -1.37
C LEU A 404 24.99 -11.95 -1.28
N LEU A 405 24.07 -12.84 -0.87
CA LEU A 405 24.35 -14.28 -0.76
C LEU A 405 24.62 -14.91 -2.12
N GLU A 406 23.84 -14.53 -3.13
CA GLU A 406 24.03 -14.96 -4.51
C GLU A 406 25.43 -14.57 -5.02
N LYS A 407 25.83 -13.31 -4.84
CA LYS A 407 27.16 -12.82 -5.24
C LYS A 407 28.31 -13.57 -4.54
N ARG A 408 28.09 -14.03 -3.30
CA ARG A 408 29.02 -14.87 -2.54
C ARG A 408 29.01 -16.35 -2.97
N GLY A 409 28.06 -16.75 -3.81
CA GLY A 409 27.87 -18.13 -4.27
C GLY A 409 27.03 -18.99 -3.33
N ASP A 410 26.43 -18.42 -2.28
CA ASP A 410 25.46 -19.11 -1.41
C ASP A 410 24.06 -19.06 -2.03
N LEU A 411 23.88 -19.82 -3.11
CA LEU A 411 22.63 -19.84 -3.87
C LEU A 411 21.45 -20.38 -3.05
N ALA A 412 21.70 -21.30 -2.11
CA ALA A 412 20.65 -21.84 -1.25
C ALA A 412 20.16 -20.82 -0.22
N GLY A 413 21.09 -20.06 0.38
CA GLY A 413 20.74 -18.94 1.24
C GLY A 413 20.00 -17.84 0.48
N ALA A 414 20.49 -17.49 -0.72
CA ALA A 414 19.84 -16.51 -1.59
C ALA A 414 18.40 -16.89 -1.94
N GLU A 415 18.19 -18.14 -2.39
CA GLU A 415 16.88 -18.67 -2.74
C GLU A 415 15.90 -18.64 -1.55
N ALA A 416 16.36 -18.93 -0.34
CA ALA A 416 15.52 -18.88 0.86
C ALA A 416 14.98 -17.47 1.11
N TRP A 417 15.82 -16.45 0.99
CA TRP A 417 15.42 -15.06 1.17
C TRP A 417 14.58 -14.53 0.01
N PHE A 418 14.94 -14.84 -1.24
CA PHE A 418 14.14 -14.48 -2.39
C PHE A 418 12.75 -15.11 -2.35
N ARG A 419 12.61 -16.38 -1.95
CA ARG A 419 11.28 -17.00 -1.75
C ARG A 419 10.44 -16.29 -0.71
N ARG A 420 11.05 -15.82 0.40
CA ARG A 420 10.34 -15.09 1.44
C ARG A 420 9.86 -13.73 0.93
N SER A 421 10.76 -12.98 0.29
CA SER A 421 10.47 -11.69 -0.36
C SER A 421 9.41 -11.82 -1.46
N ALA A 422 9.54 -12.81 -2.34
CA ALA A 422 8.59 -13.14 -3.40
C ALA A 422 7.22 -13.58 -2.86
N GLY A 423 7.21 -14.31 -1.74
CA GLY A 423 5.97 -14.70 -1.03
C GLY A 423 5.14 -13.50 -0.59
N LEU A 424 5.80 -12.38 -0.29
CA LEU A 424 5.20 -11.08 0.06
C LEU A 424 4.84 -10.23 -1.17
N GLY A 425 5.17 -10.70 -2.37
CA GLY A 425 4.86 -10.01 -3.63
C GLY A 425 5.87 -8.95 -4.04
N TYR A 426 7.06 -8.90 -3.42
CA TYR A 426 8.07 -7.91 -3.75
C TYR A 426 8.82 -8.27 -5.03
N ILE A 427 8.84 -7.34 -5.99
CA ILE A 427 9.29 -7.60 -7.36
C ILE A 427 10.75 -8.05 -7.45
N TYR A 428 11.68 -7.35 -6.79
CA TYR A 428 13.10 -7.77 -6.83
C TYR A 428 13.33 -9.13 -6.17
N GLY A 429 12.49 -9.52 -5.20
CA GLY A 429 12.50 -10.86 -4.63
C GLY A 429 12.02 -11.92 -5.64
N ILE A 430 10.99 -11.59 -6.41
CA ILE A 430 10.45 -12.45 -7.48
C ILE A 430 11.48 -12.61 -8.61
N MET A 431 12.08 -11.51 -9.07
CA MET A 431 13.09 -11.54 -10.14
C MET A 431 14.33 -12.31 -9.71
N GLY A 432 14.88 -12.04 -8.52
CA GLY A 432 16.03 -12.78 -8.00
C GLY A 432 15.73 -14.28 -7.85
N LEU A 433 14.51 -14.65 -7.43
CA LEU A 433 14.10 -16.06 -7.41
C LEU A 433 14.00 -16.66 -8.81
N ALA A 434 13.41 -15.93 -9.76
CA ALA A 434 13.22 -16.38 -11.13
C ALA A 434 14.57 -16.64 -11.82
N ASP A 435 15.54 -15.75 -11.65
CA ASP A 435 16.88 -15.90 -12.21
C ASP A 435 17.61 -17.13 -11.65
N LEU A 436 17.52 -17.37 -10.33
CA LEU A 436 18.10 -18.57 -9.70
C LEU A 436 17.43 -19.86 -10.17
N LEU A 437 16.12 -19.85 -10.40
CA LEU A 437 15.36 -21.00 -10.90
C LEU A 437 15.71 -21.28 -12.37
N GLU A 438 15.82 -20.24 -13.19
CA GLU A 438 16.19 -20.38 -14.60
C GLU A 438 17.62 -20.88 -14.78
N ALA A 439 18.57 -20.38 -13.98
CA ALA A 439 19.95 -20.86 -13.99
C ALA A 439 20.04 -22.38 -13.68
N ARG A 440 19.06 -22.93 -12.94
CA ARG A 440 18.92 -24.37 -12.66
C ARG A 440 18.08 -25.13 -13.69
N GLY A 441 17.46 -24.44 -14.63
CA GLY A 441 16.55 -25.01 -15.63
C GLY A 441 15.10 -25.21 -15.14
N GLU A 442 14.76 -24.71 -13.94
CA GLU A 442 13.43 -24.78 -13.31
C GLU A 442 12.46 -23.71 -13.86
N THR A 443 12.43 -23.59 -15.19
CA THR A 443 11.78 -22.49 -15.93
C THR A 443 10.29 -22.34 -15.69
N ALA A 444 9.57 -23.44 -15.42
CA ALA A 444 8.14 -23.40 -15.15
C ALA A 444 7.80 -22.75 -13.80
N GLU A 445 8.66 -22.93 -12.79
CA GLU A 445 8.48 -22.28 -11.48
C GLU A 445 8.83 -20.79 -11.57
N ALA A 446 9.92 -20.44 -12.27
CA ALA A 446 10.31 -19.05 -12.53
C ALA A 446 9.16 -18.27 -13.19
N GLU A 447 8.61 -18.81 -14.27
CA GLU A 447 7.47 -18.22 -14.99
C GLU A 447 6.23 -18.08 -14.10
N SER A 448 5.93 -19.09 -13.27
CA SER A 448 4.79 -19.03 -12.36
C SER A 448 4.89 -17.90 -11.34
N TRP A 449 6.10 -17.60 -10.84
CA TRP A 449 6.32 -16.50 -9.90
C TRP A 449 6.15 -15.15 -10.59
N CYS A 450 6.80 -14.93 -11.73
CA CYS A 450 6.68 -13.69 -12.51
C CYS A 450 5.23 -13.47 -12.99
N LEU A 451 4.56 -14.51 -13.49
CA LEU A 451 3.16 -14.44 -13.93
C LEU A 451 2.21 -14.03 -12.81
N ARG A 452 2.43 -14.50 -11.58
CA ARG A 452 1.61 -14.13 -10.44
C ARG A 452 1.70 -12.63 -10.13
N ALA A 453 2.89 -12.04 -10.20
CA ALA A 453 3.06 -10.60 -10.01
C ALA A 453 2.52 -9.78 -11.19
N ALA A 454 2.86 -10.18 -12.42
CA ALA A 454 2.39 -9.53 -13.64
C ALA A 454 0.86 -9.53 -13.76
N THR A 455 0.18 -10.60 -13.35
CA THR A 455 -1.30 -10.64 -13.32
C THR A 455 -1.92 -9.78 -12.22
N GLY A 456 -1.14 -9.38 -11.22
CA GLY A 456 -1.54 -8.44 -10.18
C GLY A 456 -1.61 -6.98 -10.64
N GLY A 457 -1.11 -6.67 -11.85
CA GLY A 457 -1.13 -5.32 -12.43
C GLY A 457 0.17 -4.53 -12.27
N ASP A 458 1.20 -5.14 -11.68
CA ASP A 458 2.52 -4.54 -11.52
C ASP A 458 3.25 -4.51 -12.88
N THR A 459 3.63 -3.32 -13.35
CA THR A 459 4.20 -3.13 -14.70
C THR A 459 5.65 -3.60 -14.80
N GLU A 460 6.44 -3.44 -13.73
CA GLU A 460 7.81 -3.93 -13.64
C GLU A 460 7.83 -5.48 -13.69
N ALA A 461 6.88 -6.12 -13.00
CA ALA A 461 6.68 -7.57 -13.08
C ALA A 461 6.25 -8.04 -14.48
N MET A 462 5.44 -7.26 -15.19
CA MET A 462 5.09 -7.55 -16.58
C MET A 462 6.33 -7.45 -17.49
N GLY A 463 7.18 -6.44 -17.29
CA GLY A 463 8.46 -6.28 -17.98
C GLY A 463 9.40 -7.47 -17.72
N GLY A 464 9.64 -7.81 -16.45
CA GLY A 464 10.50 -8.94 -16.08
C GLY A 464 9.97 -10.30 -16.58
N LEU A 465 8.65 -10.50 -16.62
CA LEU A 465 8.06 -11.69 -17.25
C LEU A 465 8.30 -11.70 -18.77
N ALA A 466 8.17 -10.55 -19.43
CA ALA A 466 8.41 -10.44 -20.85
C ALA A 466 9.88 -10.76 -21.21
N GLU A 467 10.84 -10.24 -20.45
CA GLU A 467 12.27 -10.55 -20.61
C GLU A 467 12.54 -12.05 -20.42
N LEU A 468 11.90 -12.68 -19.42
CA LEU A 468 12.01 -14.13 -19.20
C LEU A 468 11.47 -14.93 -20.41
N LEU A 469 10.35 -14.51 -20.98
CA LEU A 469 9.76 -15.15 -22.17
C LEU A 469 10.64 -14.94 -23.40
N GLU A 470 11.22 -13.75 -23.56
CA GLU A 470 12.12 -13.39 -24.64
C GLU A 470 13.40 -14.25 -24.61
N ARG A 471 14.04 -14.38 -23.44
CA ARG A 471 15.22 -15.26 -23.27
C ARG A 471 14.92 -16.73 -23.61
N ARG A 472 13.67 -17.16 -23.44
CA ARG A 472 13.19 -18.50 -23.81
C ARG A 472 12.76 -18.61 -25.27
N GLY A 473 12.75 -17.52 -26.02
CA GLY A 473 12.35 -17.46 -27.43
C GLY A 473 10.85 -17.38 -27.66
N ASP A 474 10.03 -17.19 -26.62
CA ASP A 474 8.59 -16.89 -26.76
C ASP A 474 8.41 -15.38 -27.00
N LEU A 475 8.82 -14.93 -28.18
CA LEU A 475 8.76 -13.52 -28.55
C LEU A 475 7.33 -12.98 -28.58
N ALA A 476 6.36 -13.80 -28.98
CA ALA A 476 4.95 -13.40 -29.00
C ALA A 476 4.37 -13.22 -27.58
N GLY A 477 4.76 -14.11 -26.65
CA GLY A 477 4.45 -13.96 -25.24
C GLY A 477 5.08 -12.71 -24.63
N ALA A 478 6.37 -12.47 -24.92
CA ALA A 478 7.11 -11.28 -24.48
C ALA A 478 6.45 -9.99 -24.98
N GLU A 479 6.18 -9.90 -26.28
CA GLU A 479 5.54 -8.75 -26.92
C GLU A 479 4.18 -8.41 -26.30
N SER A 480 3.37 -9.44 -25.99
CA SER A 480 2.08 -9.28 -25.32
C SER A 480 2.22 -8.65 -23.94
N TRP A 481 3.21 -9.08 -23.15
CA TRP A 481 3.45 -8.56 -21.81
C TRP A 481 4.10 -7.18 -21.82
N TYR A 482 5.09 -6.94 -22.68
CA TYR A 482 5.66 -5.61 -22.88
C TYR A 482 4.60 -4.59 -23.29
N ARG A 483 3.67 -4.94 -24.21
CA ARG A 483 2.56 -4.04 -24.56
C ARG A 483 1.65 -3.72 -23.38
N ARG A 484 1.43 -4.66 -22.47
CA ARG A 484 0.61 -4.44 -21.27
C ARG A 484 1.34 -3.56 -20.25
N ALA A 485 2.63 -3.77 -20.03
CA ALA A 485 3.46 -2.91 -19.20
C ALA A 485 3.52 -1.48 -19.77
N ALA A 486 3.78 -1.34 -21.07
CA ALA A 486 3.79 -0.07 -21.79
C ALA A 486 2.43 0.65 -21.75
N ALA A 487 1.31 -0.08 -21.71
CA ALA A 487 -0.02 0.51 -21.52
C ALA A 487 -0.22 1.11 -20.10
N GLY A 488 0.59 0.69 -19.13
CA GLY A 488 0.71 1.29 -17.80
C GLY A 488 1.76 2.40 -17.71
N ASP A 489 2.22 2.92 -18.85
CA ASP A 489 3.24 3.97 -18.98
C ASP A 489 4.65 3.60 -18.44
N ASP A 490 4.96 2.31 -18.42
CA ASP A 490 6.29 1.78 -18.07
C ASP A 490 7.31 2.05 -19.19
N THR A 491 8.29 2.92 -18.90
CA THR A 491 9.28 3.42 -19.87
C THR A 491 10.27 2.34 -20.31
N GLY A 492 10.74 1.50 -19.37
CA GLY A 492 11.62 0.36 -19.66
C GLY A 492 10.96 -0.66 -20.57
N ALA A 493 9.70 -1.02 -20.31
CA ALA A 493 8.94 -1.92 -21.18
C ALA A 493 8.67 -1.34 -22.57
N MET A 494 8.44 -0.02 -22.69
CA MET A 494 8.33 0.62 -24.01
C MET A 494 9.64 0.53 -24.80
N ASN A 495 10.78 0.74 -24.14
CA ASN A 495 12.09 0.58 -24.76
C ASN A 495 12.33 -0.85 -25.23
N ASN A 496 12.08 -1.84 -24.37
CA ASN A 496 12.29 -3.25 -24.70
C ASN A 496 11.30 -3.75 -25.78
N LEU A 497 10.07 -3.23 -25.79
CA LEU A 497 9.13 -3.46 -26.89
C LEU A 497 9.66 -2.90 -28.21
N GLY A 498 10.24 -1.69 -28.19
CA GLY A 498 10.89 -1.09 -29.34
C GLY A 498 12.00 -1.98 -29.91
N LEU A 499 12.90 -2.46 -29.04
CA LEU A 499 13.98 -3.37 -29.42
C LEU A 499 13.46 -4.69 -30.00
N LEU A 500 12.42 -5.27 -29.38
CA LEU A 500 11.80 -6.51 -29.85
C LEU A 500 11.20 -6.36 -31.26
N LEU A 501 10.48 -5.26 -31.49
CA LEU A 501 9.88 -4.94 -32.79
C LEU A 501 10.94 -4.60 -33.85
N GLU A 502 12.00 -3.92 -33.46
CA GLU A 502 13.14 -3.63 -34.33
C GLU A 502 13.80 -4.92 -34.82
N ASN A 503 14.07 -5.86 -33.90
CA ASN A 503 14.58 -7.19 -34.22
C ASN A 503 13.62 -8.02 -35.08
N ALA A 504 12.31 -7.80 -34.96
CA ALA A 504 11.28 -8.39 -35.82
C ALA A 504 11.18 -7.72 -37.20
N GLY A 505 11.78 -6.54 -37.39
CA GLY A 505 11.75 -5.75 -38.61
C GLY A 505 10.62 -4.73 -38.70
N ASP A 506 9.81 -4.57 -37.65
CA ASP A 506 8.70 -3.62 -37.55
C ASP A 506 9.20 -2.22 -37.10
N LEU A 507 10.16 -1.69 -37.87
CA LEU A 507 10.92 -0.48 -37.54
C LEU A 507 10.05 0.77 -37.30
N ALA A 508 8.87 0.85 -37.94
CA ALA A 508 7.97 1.98 -37.77
C ALA A 508 7.27 1.96 -36.40
N GLU A 509 6.83 0.79 -35.94
CA GLU A 509 6.21 0.65 -34.62
C GLU A 509 7.28 0.77 -33.51
N ALA A 510 8.48 0.24 -33.74
CA ALA A 510 9.63 0.44 -32.85
C ALA A 510 9.92 1.93 -32.60
N GLU A 511 9.97 2.73 -33.68
CA GLU A 511 10.16 4.18 -33.59
C GLU A 511 9.07 4.87 -32.76
N GLU A 512 7.81 4.47 -32.94
CA GLU A 512 6.68 5.02 -32.18
C GLU A 512 6.82 4.73 -30.67
N TRP A 513 7.21 3.51 -30.31
CA TRP A 513 7.41 3.12 -28.90
C TRP A 513 8.60 3.82 -28.27
N TYR A 514 9.74 3.92 -28.96
CA TYR A 514 10.88 4.69 -28.45
C TYR A 514 10.53 6.15 -28.19
N ARG A 515 9.83 6.81 -29.13
CA ARG A 515 9.37 8.19 -28.94
C ARG A 515 8.42 8.32 -27.75
N ARG A 516 7.50 7.37 -27.58
CA ARG A 516 6.56 7.39 -26.46
C ARG A 516 7.28 7.20 -25.12
N ALA A 517 8.29 6.33 -25.03
CA ALA A 517 9.09 6.15 -23.83
C ALA A 517 9.83 7.45 -23.47
N ILE A 518 10.41 8.12 -24.46
CA ILE A 518 11.10 9.40 -24.29
C ILE A 518 10.13 10.49 -23.78
N ASP A 519 8.92 10.54 -24.32
CA ASP A 519 7.91 11.52 -23.90
C ASP A 519 7.37 11.23 -22.49
N ALA A 520 7.26 9.95 -22.11
CA ALA A 520 6.79 9.52 -20.79
C ALA A 520 7.85 9.71 -19.68
N GLY A 521 9.13 9.46 -19.98
CA GLY A 521 10.22 9.49 -19.01
C GLY A 521 11.17 10.68 -19.15
N ALA A 522 10.67 11.88 -19.47
CA ALA A 522 11.52 13.04 -19.75
C ALA A 522 12.51 13.44 -18.63
N ASP A 523 12.25 13.01 -17.38
CA ASP A 523 13.08 13.22 -16.19
C ASP A 523 13.79 11.93 -15.71
N ASP A 524 13.66 10.81 -16.43
CA ASP A 524 14.19 9.49 -16.07
C ASP A 524 15.56 9.24 -16.73
N VAL A 525 16.50 8.66 -15.99
CA VAL A 525 17.86 8.34 -16.45
C VAL A 525 17.83 7.25 -17.53
N GLU A 526 16.89 6.30 -17.45
CA GLU A 526 16.80 5.18 -18.40
C GLU A 526 16.37 5.63 -19.80
N VAL A 527 15.74 6.80 -19.91
CA VAL A 527 15.35 7.39 -21.20
C VAL A 527 16.55 7.77 -22.06
N ALA A 528 17.73 7.99 -21.46
CA ALA A 528 18.94 8.28 -22.24
C ALA A 528 19.33 7.08 -23.14
N THR A 529 19.17 5.85 -22.65
CA THR A 529 19.36 4.62 -23.44
C THR A 529 18.35 4.52 -24.57
N THR A 530 17.07 4.86 -24.31
CA THR A 530 16.06 4.86 -25.37
C THR A 530 16.30 5.90 -26.45
N MET A 531 16.81 7.07 -26.07
CA MET A 531 17.26 8.08 -27.04
C MET A 531 18.41 7.55 -27.91
N ASP A 532 19.34 6.79 -27.34
CA ASP A 532 20.41 6.14 -28.11
C ASP A 532 19.87 5.09 -29.08
N ASN A 533 18.99 4.20 -28.61
CA ASN A 533 18.33 3.19 -29.45
C ASN A 533 17.55 3.83 -30.62
N LEU A 534 16.81 4.91 -30.36
CA LEU A 534 16.15 5.68 -31.41
C LEU A 534 17.15 6.31 -32.38
N GLY A 535 18.30 6.77 -31.89
CA GLY A 535 19.39 7.27 -32.71
C GLY A 535 19.93 6.21 -33.67
N MET A 536 20.22 5.01 -33.16
CA MET A 536 20.68 3.87 -33.94
C MET A 536 19.67 3.46 -35.02
N LEU A 537 18.39 3.33 -34.64
CA LEU A 537 17.31 3.01 -35.57
C LEU A 537 17.21 4.01 -36.73
N LEU A 538 17.37 5.31 -36.44
CA LEU A 538 17.34 6.36 -37.46
C LEU A 538 18.59 6.35 -38.34
N GLU A 539 19.76 6.07 -37.77
CA GLU A 539 21.01 5.92 -38.51
C GLU A 539 20.92 4.75 -39.50
N ASP A 540 20.41 3.60 -39.07
CA ASP A 540 20.20 2.41 -39.91
C ASP A 540 19.22 2.66 -41.06
N ARG A 541 18.27 3.59 -40.86
CA ARG A 541 17.34 4.07 -41.90
C ARG A 541 17.91 5.21 -42.77
N GLY A 542 19.12 5.67 -42.47
CA GLY A 542 19.82 6.72 -43.19
C GLY A 542 19.43 8.16 -42.80
N ASP A 543 18.60 8.35 -41.76
CA ASP A 543 18.31 9.67 -41.20
C ASP A 543 19.41 10.08 -40.20
N LEU A 544 20.57 10.40 -40.76
CA LEU A 544 21.75 10.81 -39.97
C LEU A 544 21.50 12.09 -39.17
N ALA A 545 20.60 12.98 -39.63
CA ALA A 545 20.28 14.22 -38.93
C ALA A 545 19.40 13.95 -37.70
N GLY A 546 18.42 13.05 -37.83
CA GLY A 546 17.62 12.55 -36.72
C GLY A 546 18.47 11.79 -35.70
N ALA A 547 19.36 10.90 -36.17
CA ALA A 547 20.29 10.16 -35.31
C ALA A 547 21.17 11.11 -34.48
N GLU A 548 21.80 12.08 -35.13
CA GLU A 548 22.65 13.08 -34.46
C GLU A 548 21.89 13.91 -33.42
N HIS A 549 20.60 14.22 -33.68
CA HIS A 549 19.76 14.93 -32.72
C HIS A 549 19.60 14.13 -31.43
N TRP A 550 19.26 12.84 -31.54
CA TRP A 550 19.01 11.98 -30.40
C TRP A 550 20.29 11.58 -29.65
N TYR A 551 21.35 11.21 -30.36
CA TYR A 551 22.65 10.92 -29.74
C TYR A 551 23.17 12.12 -28.93
N ARG A 552 23.00 13.35 -29.41
CA ARG A 552 23.38 14.55 -28.63
C ARG A 552 22.58 14.70 -27.35
N ARG A 553 21.27 14.40 -27.37
CA ARG A 553 20.43 14.47 -26.16
C ARG A 553 20.81 13.38 -25.16
N ALA A 554 20.96 12.14 -25.62
CA ALA A 554 21.40 11.01 -24.80
C ALA A 554 22.79 11.28 -24.18
N ALA A 555 23.76 11.71 -24.98
CA ALA A 555 25.10 12.06 -24.51
C ALA A 555 25.09 13.24 -23.51
N ALA A 556 24.18 14.21 -23.67
CA ALA A 556 24.01 15.30 -22.72
C ALA A 556 23.39 14.84 -21.39
N ALA A 557 22.53 13.81 -21.43
CA ALA A 557 22.00 13.12 -20.26
C ALA A 557 23.04 12.17 -19.61
N GLY A 558 24.19 11.98 -20.26
CA GLY A 558 25.31 11.22 -19.71
C GLY A 558 25.43 9.80 -20.22
N GLU A 559 24.60 9.37 -21.18
CA GLU A 559 24.69 8.03 -21.78
C GLU A 559 26.03 7.87 -22.51
N THR A 560 26.77 6.83 -22.12
CA THR A 560 28.16 6.63 -22.56
C THR A 560 28.21 6.04 -23.96
N ASP A 561 27.29 5.15 -24.30
CA ASP A 561 27.21 4.52 -25.63
C ASP A 561 26.80 5.57 -26.66
N ALA A 562 25.86 6.46 -26.32
CA ALA A 562 25.49 7.60 -27.16
C ALA A 562 26.64 8.59 -27.41
N MET A 563 27.54 8.79 -26.44
CA MET A 563 28.76 9.59 -26.66
C MET A 563 29.65 8.92 -27.72
N TYR A 564 29.76 7.59 -27.70
CA TYR A 564 30.50 6.83 -28.70
C TYR A 564 29.82 6.89 -30.08
N HIS A 565 28.51 6.60 -30.16
CA HIS A 565 27.76 6.65 -31.42
C HIS A 565 27.77 8.04 -32.06
N LEU A 566 27.68 9.11 -31.24
CA LEU A 566 27.85 10.47 -31.73
C LEU A 566 29.25 10.72 -32.29
N GLY A 567 30.29 10.19 -31.64
CA GLY A 567 31.66 10.26 -32.11
C GLY A 567 31.83 9.59 -33.47
N ASP A 568 31.31 8.36 -33.62
CA ASP A 568 31.36 7.57 -34.85
C ASP A 568 30.60 8.26 -36.00
N LEU A 569 29.42 8.79 -35.72
CA LEU A 569 28.64 9.55 -36.69
C LEU A 569 29.37 10.80 -37.19
N LEU A 570 30.04 11.54 -36.29
CA LEU A 570 30.82 12.72 -36.65
C LEU A 570 32.08 12.36 -37.44
N GLU A 571 32.74 11.26 -37.11
CA GLU A 571 33.88 10.72 -37.85
C GLU A 571 33.47 10.33 -39.28
N LYS A 572 32.36 9.61 -39.46
CA LYS A 572 31.77 9.30 -40.77
C LYS A 572 31.48 10.57 -41.60
N ARG A 573 31.19 11.69 -40.94
CA ARG A 573 30.97 13.02 -41.57
C ARG A 573 32.24 13.86 -41.72
N ALA A 574 33.41 13.29 -41.42
CA ALA A 574 34.72 13.95 -41.43
C ALA A 574 34.87 15.13 -40.44
N ASP A 575 34.02 15.23 -39.43
CA ASP A 575 34.23 16.12 -38.29
C ASP A 575 35.07 15.42 -37.22
N LEU A 576 36.37 15.29 -37.53
CA LEU A 576 37.32 14.61 -36.65
C LEU A 576 37.51 15.34 -35.32
N THR A 577 37.23 16.64 -35.26
CA THR A 577 37.37 17.41 -34.01
C THR A 577 36.22 17.10 -33.07
N GLY A 578 34.99 17.12 -33.59
CA GLY A 578 33.81 16.69 -32.83
C GLY A 578 33.90 15.22 -32.40
N ALA A 579 34.37 14.34 -33.29
CA ALA A 579 34.58 12.92 -32.97
C ALA A 579 35.60 12.73 -31.83
N GLU A 580 36.76 13.40 -31.91
CA GLU A 580 37.79 13.35 -30.86
C GLU A 580 37.25 13.78 -29.49
N ASP A 581 36.45 14.85 -29.46
CA ASP A 581 35.87 15.38 -28.21
C ASP A 581 34.90 14.39 -27.56
N TRP A 582 34.03 13.75 -28.34
CA TRP A 582 33.05 12.80 -27.83
C TRP A 582 33.68 11.46 -27.46
N TYR A 583 34.60 10.93 -28.26
CA TYR A 583 35.34 9.72 -27.90
C TYR A 583 36.14 9.90 -26.61
N LYS A 584 36.76 11.07 -26.37
CA LYS A 584 37.44 11.35 -25.10
C LYS A 584 36.50 11.28 -23.90
N ARG A 585 35.27 11.80 -24.03
CA ARG A 585 34.27 11.77 -22.95
C ARG A 585 33.80 10.34 -22.65
N ALA A 586 33.49 9.56 -23.69
CA ALA A 586 33.12 8.16 -23.55
C ALA A 586 34.26 7.32 -22.96
N ALA A 587 35.49 7.51 -23.45
CA ALA A 587 36.68 6.82 -22.95
C ALA A 587 37.01 7.17 -21.49
N ALA A 588 36.78 8.42 -21.07
CA ALA A 588 36.93 8.84 -19.68
C ALA A 588 35.96 8.12 -18.73
N LYS A 589 34.81 7.68 -19.24
CA LYS A 589 33.84 6.82 -18.55
C LYS A 589 34.10 5.32 -18.71
N GLY A 590 35.22 4.94 -19.35
CA GLY A 590 35.65 3.54 -19.48
C GLY A 590 35.15 2.82 -20.74
N HIS A 591 34.51 3.50 -21.69
CA HIS A 591 34.04 2.87 -22.93
C HIS A 591 35.22 2.39 -23.79
N ALA A 592 35.32 1.08 -24.01
CA ALA A 592 36.47 0.46 -24.66
C ALA A 592 36.61 0.85 -26.13
N GLN A 593 35.53 0.73 -26.92
CA GLN A 593 35.57 1.05 -28.36
C GLN A 593 35.84 2.55 -28.61
N ALA A 594 35.26 3.45 -27.81
CA ALA A 594 35.58 4.87 -27.89
C ALA A 594 37.07 5.17 -27.69
N ARG A 595 37.74 4.46 -26.77
CA ARG A 595 39.19 4.58 -26.58
C ARG A 595 39.97 4.09 -27.80
N GLU A 596 39.57 2.97 -28.39
CA GLU A 596 40.18 2.44 -29.61
C GLU A 596 40.00 3.40 -30.79
N SER A 597 38.79 3.92 -31.00
CA SER A 597 38.50 4.91 -32.04
C SER A 597 39.28 6.21 -31.82
N LEU A 598 39.40 6.68 -30.58
CA LEU A 598 40.21 7.84 -30.23
C LEU A 598 41.70 7.65 -30.59
N ASP A 599 42.26 6.47 -30.31
CA ASP A 599 43.65 6.14 -30.62
C ASP A 599 43.88 5.99 -32.14
N ALA A 600 42.83 5.60 -32.89
CA ALA A 600 42.84 5.44 -34.34
C ALA A 600 42.68 6.76 -35.12
N LEU A 601 42.20 7.83 -34.49
CA LEU A 601 41.99 9.12 -35.16
C LEU A 601 43.30 9.70 -35.72
N PRO A 602 43.27 10.34 -36.91
CA PRO A 602 44.46 10.96 -37.50
C PRO A 602 45.05 12.02 -36.56
N LYS A 603 46.29 11.82 -36.10
CA LYS A 603 46.97 12.81 -35.25
C LYS A 603 47.16 14.11 -36.03
N ARG A 604 46.71 15.23 -35.46
CA ARG A 604 46.98 16.58 -36.00
C ARG A 604 48.49 16.78 -36.12
N GLY A 605 48.97 16.96 -37.35
CA GLY A 605 50.36 17.26 -37.67
C GLY A 605 50.75 18.70 -37.37
#